data_AF-W9RBP6-F1
#
_entry.id   AF-W9RBP6-F1
#
_cell.length_a   1.000
_cell.length_b   1.000
_cell.length_c   1.000
_cell.angle_alpha   90.00
_cell.angle_beta   90.00
_cell.angle_gamma   90.00
#
_symmetry.space_group_name_H-M   'P 1'
#
loop_
_entity.id
_entity.type
_entity.pdbx_description
1 polymer ?
#
loop_
_entity_poly.entity_id
_entity_poly.type
_entity_poly.pdbx_seq_one_letter_code
_entity_poly.pdbx_strand_id
1 'polypeptide(L)'
;MTRYSGEAVAEHVGRMSRNLGLKSVVVKVKGFTFFKKKKQAILSWREGYTNSRTDQNPIVYIEDTTRKPHNGCRLPKRRCS
;
A
#
# COMPACT_ATOMS: atom_id res chain seq x y z
N MET A 1 -0.93 -7.71 14.17
CA MET A 1 -1.53 -6.93 13.07
C MET A 1 -2.05 -7.92 12.03
N THR A 2 -3.36 -8.09 11.95
CA THR A 2 -4.05 -9.04 11.07
C THR A 2 -3.81 -8.68 9.61
N ARG A 3 -3.68 -9.69 8.72
CA ARG A 3 -3.41 -9.47 7.28
C ARG A 3 -4.47 -8.55 6.63
N TYR A 4 -5.72 -8.69 7.08
CA TYR A 4 -6.88 -7.94 6.62
C TYR A 4 -6.81 -6.42 6.86
N SER A 5 -6.12 -5.96 7.91
CA SER A 5 -6.13 -4.54 8.27
C SER A 5 -5.51 -3.64 7.21
N GLY A 6 -4.47 -4.11 6.50
CA GLY A 6 -3.85 -3.33 5.43
C GLY A 6 -4.69 -3.27 4.15
N GLU A 7 -5.39 -4.37 3.83
CA GLU A 7 -6.23 -4.51 2.64
C GLU A 7 -7.50 -3.66 2.76
N ALA A 8 -8.21 -3.75 3.89
CA ALA A 8 -9.44 -3.00 4.14
C ALA A 8 -9.22 -1.47 4.13
N VAL A 9 -8.09 -1.01 4.70
CA VAL A 9 -7.73 0.41 4.67
C VAL A 9 -7.40 0.85 3.24
N ALA A 10 -6.63 0.05 2.51
CA ALA A 10 -6.27 0.37 1.13
C ALA A 10 -7.51 0.49 0.23
N GLU A 11 -8.45 -0.45 0.35
CA GLU A 11 -9.73 -0.43 -0.37
C GLU A 11 -10.57 0.80 -0.03
N HIS A 12 -10.70 1.14 1.26
CA HIS A 12 -11.42 2.34 1.69
C HIS A 12 -10.81 3.61 1.09
N VAL A 13 -9.48 3.73 1.11
CA VAL A 13 -8.77 4.87 0.49
C VAL A 13 -8.95 4.87 -1.04
N GLY A 14 -9.04 3.70 -1.68
CA GLY A 14 -9.39 3.57 -3.10
C GLY A 14 -10.75 4.20 -3.42
N ARG A 15 -11.78 3.88 -2.62
CA ARG A 15 -13.12 4.49 -2.77
C ARG A 15 -13.09 6.00 -2.58
N MET A 16 -12.38 6.48 -1.57
CA MET A 16 -12.25 7.93 -1.35
C MET A 16 -11.55 8.62 -2.52
N SER A 17 -10.48 8.02 -3.05
CA SER A 17 -9.73 8.54 -4.19
C SER A 17 -10.61 8.71 -5.43
N ARG A 18 -11.52 7.76 -5.65
CA ARG A 18 -12.54 7.84 -6.70
C ARG A 18 -13.53 8.98 -6.45
N ASN A 19 -14.04 9.12 -5.22
CA ASN A 19 -14.98 10.19 -4.86
C ASN A 19 -14.36 11.59 -5.03
N LEU A 20 -13.04 11.71 -4.89
CA LEU A 20 -12.28 12.93 -5.15
C LEU A 20 -12.04 13.20 -6.65
N GLY A 21 -12.42 12.28 -7.55
CA GLY A 21 -12.23 12.44 -8.99
C GLY A 21 -10.78 12.31 -9.46
N LEU A 22 -9.89 11.70 -8.67
CA LEU A 22 -8.51 11.43 -9.10
C LEU A 22 -8.52 10.50 -10.30
N LYS A 23 -7.82 10.83 -11.39
CA LYS A 23 -7.81 10.04 -12.63
C LYS A 23 -6.62 9.08 -12.72
N SER A 24 -5.50 9.49 -12.17
CA SER A 24 -4.26 8.73 -12.19
C SER A 24 -3.49 8.92 -10.89
N VAL A 25 -2.78 7.88 -10.44
CA VAL A 25 -2.01 7.90 -9.20
C VAL A 25 -0.65 7.24 -9.36
N VAL A 26 0.33 7.75 -8.61
CA VAL A 26 1.60 7.09 -8.36
C VAL A 26 1.51 6.43 -6.98
N VAL A 27 1.69 5.11 -6.93
CA VAL A 27 1.61 4.36 -5.67
C VAL A 27 3.02 4.17 -5.11
N LYS A 28 3.31 4.84 -4.00
CA LYS A 28 4.57 4.66 -3.27
C LYS A 28 4.35 3.73 -2.09
N VAL A 29 5.03 2.59 -2.09
CA VAL A 29 5.01 1.66 -0.95
C VAL A 29 6.26 1.86 -0.11
N LYS A 30 6.09 1.89 1.21
CA LYS A 30 7.19 2.04 2.18
C LYS A 30 6.96 1.09 3.35
N GLY A 31 7.96 0.27 3.66
CA GLY A 31 7.94 -0.55 4.86
C GLY A 31 8.68 -1.87 4.71
N PHE A 32 9.19 -2.38 5.82
CA PHE A 32 9.87 -3.67 5.91
C PHE A 32 8.86 -4.79 6.13
N THR A 33 8.35 -5.36 5.04
CA THR A 33 7.47 -6.53 5.05
C THR A 33 7.67 -7.33 3.76
N PHE A 34 7.22 -8.57 3.75
CA PHE A 34 7.16 -9.39 2.53
C PHE A 34 6.40 -8.67 1.41
N PHE A 35 6.94 -8.75 0.20
CA PHE A 35 6.34 -8.17 -1.01
C PHE A 35 4.88 -8.58 -1.20
N LYS A 36 4.53 -9.82 -0.86
CA LYS A 36 3.14 -10.31 -0.92
C LYS A 36 2.16 -9.38 -0.20
N LYS A 37 2.52 -8.83 0.96
CA LYS A 37 1.63 -7.92 1.71
C LYS A 37 1.52 -6.54 1.03
N LYS A 38 2.62 -6.03 0.49
CA LYS A 38 2.62 -4.78 -0.28
C LYS A 38 1.74 -4.92 -1.53
N LYS A 39 1.91 -6.02 -2.26
CA LYS A 39 1.11 -6.36 -3.44
C LYS A 39 -0.38 -6.41 -3.12
N GLN A 40 -0.78 -7.07 -2.04
CA GLN A 40 -2.20 -7.13 -1.67
C GLN A 40 -2.79 -5.75 -1.38
N ALA A 41 -2.08 -4.89 -0.62
CA ALA A 41 -2.56 -3.54 -0.38
C ALA A 41 -2.73 -2.72 -1.69
N ILE A 42 -1.81 -2.85 -2.65
CA ILE A 42 -1.93 -2.18 -3.95
C ILE A 42 -3.17 -2.68 -4.71
N LEU A 43 -3.40 -3.99 -4.70
CA LEU A 43 -4.55 -4.60 -5.37
C LEU A 43 -5.87 -4.20 -4.71
N SER A 44 -5.94 -4.23 -3.37
CA SER A 44 -7.13 -3.80 -2.62
C SER A 44 -7.44 -2.31 -2.84
N TRP A 45 -6.41 -1.45 -2.92
CA TRP A 45 -6.63 -0.04 -3.29
C TRP A 45 -7.23 0.10 -4.69
N ARG A 46 -6.70 -0.65 -5.67
CA ARG A 46 -7.24 -0.66 -7.04
C ARG A 46 -8.69 -1.15 -7.06
N GLU A 47 -9.00 -2.20 -6.30
CA GLU A 47 -10.36 -2.74 -6.16
C GLU A 47 -11.31 -1.71 -5.56
N GLY A 48 -10.89 -0.98 -4.52
CA GLY A 48 -11.70 0.10 -3.95
C GLY A 48 -11.92 1.27 -4.90
N TYR A 49 -10.95 1.56 -5.78
CA TYR A 49 -11.05 2.62 -6.78
C TYR A 49 -11.93 2.23 -7.96
N THR A 50 -11.77 1.01 -8.49
CA THR A 50 -12.47 0.54 -9.68
C THR A 50 -13.79 -0.10 -9.28
N ASN A 51 -14.93 0.51 -9.63
CA ASN A 51 -16.19 -0.25 -9.67
C ASN A 51 -16.21 -1.14 -10.92
N SER A 52 -17.00 -2.21 -10.89
CA SER A 52 -17.21 -3.23 -11.94
C SER A 52 -17.53 -2.75 -13.36
N ARG A 53 -17.51 -1.44 -13.65
CA ARG A 53 -17.94 -0.83 -14.92
C ARG A 53 -16.82 -0.23 -15.78
N THR A 54 -15.58 -0.12 -15.30
CA THR A 54 -14.50 0.53 -16.07
C THR A 54 -13.16 -0.20 -15.90
N ASP A 55 -12.64 -0.80 -16.96
CA ASP A 55 -11.38 -1.57 -16.99
C ASP A 55 -10.10 -0.72 -16.90
N GLN A 56 -10.20 0.59 -16.76
CA GLN A 56 -9.02 1.46 -16.69
C GLN A 56 -8.33 1.35 -15.32
N ASN A 57 -7.05 0.98 -15.36
CA ASN A 57 -6.19 1.01 -14.19
C ASN A 57 -5.71 2.46 -13.95
N PRO A 58 -6.05 3.10 -12.81
CA PRO A 58 -5.61 4.45 -12.49
C PRO A 58 -4.12 4.52 -12.07
N ILE A 59 -3.48 3.38 -11.79
CA ILE A 59 -2.09 3.37 -11.29
C ILE A 59 -1.14 3.53 -12.48
N VAL A 60 -0.45 4.66 -12.56
CA VAL A 60 0.52 4.95 -13.63
C VAL A 60 1.94 4.51 -13.29
N TYR A 61 2.29 4.48 -12.01
CA TYR A 61 3.63 4.09 -11.55
C TYR A 61 3.59 3.54 -10.13
N ILE A 62 4.46 2.57 -9.85
CA ILE A 62 4.63 1.98 -8.53
C ILE A 62 6.10 2.12 -8.14
N GLU A 63 6.35 2.67 -6.96
CA GLU A 63 7.70 2.87 -6.41
C GLU A 63 7.82 2.25 -5.02
N ASP A 64 8.82 1.41 -4.79
CA ASP A 64 9.19 0.98 -3.42
C ASP A 64 10.25 1.93 -2.86
N THR A 65 9.86 2.67 -1.83
CA THR A 65 10.67 3.70 -1.18
C THR A 65 11.19 3.26 0.19
N THR A 66 11.23 1.95 0.45
CA THR A 66 11.72 1.39 1.71
C THR A 66 13.23 1.65 1.87
N ARG A 67 13.60 2.60 2.74
CA ARG A 67 15.00 2.97 3.00
C ARG A 67 15.63 2.08 4.05
N LYS A 68 16.76 1.45 3.74
CA LYS A 68 17.62 0.77 4.73
C LYS A 68 18.56 1.80 5.37
N PRO A 69 18.69 1.83 6.70
CA PRO A 69 19.71 2.66 7.33
C PRO A 69 21.11 2.15 6.94
N HIS A 70 21.93 3.04 6.37
CA HIS A 70 23.33 2.74 6.03
C HIS A 70 24.22 2.79 7.27
N ASN A 71 23.95 3.75 8.16
CA ASN A 71 24.39 3.77 9.56
C ASN A 71 23.14 4.05 10.40
N GLY A 72 22.79 3.11 11.27
CA GLY A 72 21.54 3.15 12.03
C GLY A 72 21.69 3.77 13.41
N CYS A 73 20.56 4.02 14.06
CA CYS A 73 20.52 4.20 15.51
C CYS A 73 20.61 2.83 16.21
N ARG A 74 20.97 2.82 17.50
CA ARG A 74 20.93 1.60 18.32
C ARG A 74 19.51 1.04 18.33
N LEU A 75 19.35 -0.19 17.84
CA LEU A 75 18.07 -0.89 17.91
C LEU A 75 17.73 -1.25 19.37
N PRO A 76 16.43 -1.31 19.74
CA PRO A 76 16.02 -1.77 21.05
C PRO A 76 16.56 -3.16 21.38
N LYS A 77 16.74 -3.45 22.68
CA LYS A 77 17.15 -4.78 23.15
C LYS A 77 16.20 -5.84 22.60
N ARG A 78 16.75 -6.97 22.12
CA ARG A 78 15.94 -8.11 21.69
C ARG A 78 15.07 -8.56 22.86
N ARG A 79 13.78 -8.83 22.58
CA ARG A 79 12.87 -9.37 23.59
C ARG A 79 13.34 -10.76 23.99
N CYS A 80 13.27 -11.08 25.28
CA CYS A 80 13.32 -12.45 25.74
C CYS A 80 11.94 -13.06 25.43
N SER A 81 11.92 -14.12 24.61
CA SER A 81 10.72 -14.90 24.29
C SER A 81 10.26 -15.71 25.50
#